data_AF-A0A2K3KR07-F1
#
_entry.id   AF-A0A2K3KR07-F1
#
_cell.length_a   1.000
_cell.length_b   1.000
_cell.length_c   1.000
_cell.angle_alpha   90.00
_cell.angle_beta   90.00
_cell.angle_gamma   90.00
#
_symmetry.space_group_name_H-M   'P 1'
#
loop_
_entity.id
_entity.type
_entity.pdbx_description
1 polymer ?
#
loop_
_entity_poly.entity_id
_entity_poly.type
_entity_poly.pdbx_seq_one_letter_code
_entity_poly.pdbx_strand_id
1 'polypeptide(L)' 'AVQIDVSANRKAVLINVPFRLRLVRELEKKFSGKDVILIATKRIVRPPKKGSAAQRPRSRTLTAVHEAILEDV' A
#
# COMPACT_ATOMS: atom_id res chain seq x y z
N ALA A 1 -1.95 9.21 7.66
CA ALA A 1 -3.12 8.57 7.00
C ALA A 1 -3.59 9.50 5.91
N VAL A 2 -3.81 8.98 4.71
CA VAL A 2 -4.30 9.74 3.55
C VAL A 2 -5.81 9.50 3.45
N GLN A 3 -6.60 10.53 3.19
CA GLN A 3 -8.03 10.39 2.93
C GLN A 3 -8.28 10.41 1.43
N ILE A 4 -9.12 9.50 0.97
CA ILE A 4 -9.46 9.33 -0.44
C ILE A 4 -10.98 9.36 -0.56
N ASP A 5 -11.51 10.19 -1.45
CA ASP A 5 -12.94 10.19 -1.77
C ASP A 5 -13.23 9.07 -2.78
N VAL A 6 -14.09 8.13 -2.43
CA VAL A 6 -14.36 6.91 -3.24
C VAL A 6 -15.64 7.06 -4.08
N SER A 7 -16.64 7.79 -3.57
CA SER A 7 -17.82 8.30 -4.32
C SER A 7 -18.73 9.12 -3.40
N ALA A 8 -19.52 10.04 -3.97
CA ALA A 8 -20.64 10.88 -3.48
C ALA A 8 -20.82 11.19 -1.97
N ASN A 9 -20.60 10.26 -1.05
CA ASN A 9 -20.60 10.51 0.40
C ASN A 9 -19.74 9.53 1.24
N ARG A 10 -18.89 8.69 0.62
CA ARG A 10 -18.00 7.75 1.33
C ARG A 10 -16.54 8.16 1.18
N LYS A 11 -15.86 8.27 2.32
CA LYS A 11 -14.44 8.56 2.42
C LYS A 11 -13.71 7.31 2.88
N ALA A 12 -12.65 6.95 2.17
CA ALA A 12 -11.73 5.91 2.60
C ALA A 12 -10.54 6.53 3.34
N VAL A 13 -10.05 5.83 4.36
CA VAL A 13 -8.84 6.18 5.10
C VAL A 13 -7.76 5.18 4.75
N LEU A 14 -6.71 5.65 4.07
CA LEU A 14 -5.53 4.88 3.73
C LEU A 14 -4.47 5.04 4.82
N ILE A 15 -4.05 3.91 5.39
CA ILE A 15 -3.04 3.85 6.44
C ILE A 15 -1.84 3.07 5.90
N ASN A 16 -0.72 3.77 5.77
CA ASN A 16 0.56 3.21 5.37
C ASN A 16 1.24 2.54 6.57
N VAL A 17 1.52 1.25 6.48
CA VAL A 17 2.20 0.49 7.54
C VAL A 17 3.47 -0.16 6.97
N PRO A 18 4.59 -0.23 7.70
CA PRO A 18 5.80 -0.89 7.20
C PRO A 18 5.70 -2.42 7.09
N PHE A 19 4.66 -3.03 7.66
CA PHE A 19 4.43 -4.47 7.67
C PHE A 19 2.94 -4.78 7.63
N ARG A 20 2.60 -6.00 7.18
CA ARG A 20 1.21 -6.44 7.08
C ARG A 20 0.62 -6.66 8.47
N LEU A 21 -0.48 -5.97 8.77
CA LEU A 21 -1.22 -6.06 10.03
C LEU A 21 -2.68 -6.45 9.75
N ARG A 22 -3.27 -7.22 10.66
CA ARG A 22 -4.69 -7.63 10.59
C ARG A 22 -5.56 -6.84 11.57
N LEU A 23 -5.55 -5.52 11.46
CA LEU A 23 -6.33 -4.60 12.34
C LEU A 23 -7.53 -3.96 11.64
N VAL A 24 -7.87 -4.40 10.43
CA VAL A 24 -8.91 -3.79 9.57
C VAL A 24 -10.25 -3.67 10.32
N ARG A 25 -10.76 -4.78 10.88
CA ARG A 25 -12.09 -4.80 11.54
C ARG A 25 -12.17 -3.89 12.77
N GLU A 26 -11.08 -3.77 13.52
CA GLU A 26 -11.03 -2.92 14.71
C GLU A 26 -11.02 -1.44 14.34
N LEU A 27 -10.34 -1.10 13.24
CA LEU A 27 -10.28 0.26 12.72
C LEU A 27 -11.59 0.65 12.03
N GLU A 28 -12.19 -0.23 11.23
CA GLU A 28 -13.51 0.01 10.64
C GLU A 28 -14.57 0.30 11.72
N LYS A 29 -14.58 -0.46 12.82
CA LYS A 29 -15.49 -0.21 13.94
C LYS A 29 -15.25 1.16 14.59
N LYS A 30 -13.99 1.60 14.72
CA LYS A 30 -13.62 2.90 15.32
C LYS A 30 -13.91 4.09 14.38
N PHE A 31 -13.83 3.89 13.06
CA PHE A 31 -13.99 4.95 12.06
C PHE A 31 -15.39 5.01 11.42
N SER A 32 -16.35 4.25 11.95
CA SER A 32 -17.81 4.30 11.73
C SER A 32 -18.25 4.95 10.40
N GLY A 33 -18.36 4.12 9.36
CA GLY A 33 -18.84 4.55 8.03
C GLY A 33 -17.76 4.98 7.04
N LYS A 34 -16.48 4.88 7.42
CA LYS A 34 -15.33 5.04 6.52
C LYS A 34 -14.68 3.70 6.25
N ASP A 35 -14.39 3.42 4.99
CA ASP A 35 -13.62 2.24 4.59
C ASP A 35 -12.15 2.44 4.97
N VAL A 36 -11.57 1.53 5.74
CA VAL A 36 -10.16 1.63 6.19
C VAL A 36 -9.32 0.64 5.43
N ILE A 37 -8.36 1.14 4.65
CA ILE A 37 -7.45 0.31 3.85
C ILE A 37 -6.03 0.42 4.42
N LEU A 38 -5.43 -0.73 4.72
CA LEU A 38 -4.05 -0.84 5.21
C LEU A 38 -3.14 -1.26 4.06
N ILE A 39 -2.25 -0.36 3.62
CA ILE A 39 -1.29 -0.65 2.55
C ILE A 39 0.11 -0.71 3.14
N ALA A 40 0.86 -1.76 2.79
CA ALA A 40 2.25 -1.86 3.18
C ALA A 40 3.13 -0.84 2.40
N THR A 41 4.03 -0.14 3.08
CA THR A 41 4.97 0.79 2.42
C THR A 41 6.05 0.02 1.67
N LYS A 42 5.83 -0.16 0.35
CA LYS A 42 6.76 -0.86 -0.53
C LYS A 42 7.61 0.14 -1.32
N ARG A 43 8.93 -0.04 -1.31
CA ARG A 43 9.88 0.84 -2.01
C ARG A 43 10.15 0.34 -3.44
N ILE A 44 9.82 1.16 -4.44
CA ILE A 44 10.21 0.93 -5.83
C ILE A 44 11.64 1.47 -6.04
N VAL A 45 12.53 0.63 -6.54
CA VAL A 45 13.92 1.00 -6.88
C VAL A 45 14.03 1.13 -8.40
N ARG A 46 14.76 2.08 -8.97
CA ARG A 46 14.88 2.15 -10.44
C ARG A 46 15.73 0.98 -10.97
N PRO A 47 15.54 0.54 -12.23
CA PRO A 47 16.47 -0.40 -12.85
C PRO A 47 17.92 0.10 -12.73
N PRO A 48 18.89 -0.79 -12.47
CA PRO A 48 20.30 -0.43 -12.43
C PRO A 48 20.74 0.17 -13.77
N LYS A 49 21.57 1.21 -13.74
CA LYS A 49 22.21 1.74 -14.95
C LYS A 49 23.22 0.69 -15.47
N LYS A 50 23.44 0.64 -16.80
CA LYS A 50 24.46 -0.24 -17.41
C LYS A 50 25.81 -0.03 -16.70
N GLY A 51 26.42 -1.11 -16.23
CA GLY A 51 27.71 -1.08 -15.51
C GLY A 51 27.61 -1.03 -13.98
N SER A 52 26.42 -0.96 -13.38
CA SER A 52 26.28 -1.06 -11.92
C SER A 52 26.18 -2.52 -11.45
N ALA A 53 26.95 -2.88 -10.42
CA ALA A 53 26.99 -4.23 -9.84
C ALA A 53 25.78 -4.55 -8.94
N ALA A 54 24.96 -3.54 -8.58
CA ALA A 54 23.84 -3.71 -7.69
C ALA A 54 22.62 -4.30 -8.43
N GLN A 55 22.35 -5.59 -8.20
CA GLN A 55 21.15 -6.23 -8.71
C GLN A 55 19.90 -5.72 -7.98
N ARG A 56 18.90 -5.27 -8.74
CA ARG A 56 17.59 -4.88 -8.19
C ARG A 56 16.82 -6.13 -7.73
N PRO A 57 16.38 -6.22 -6.47
CA PRO A 57 15.50 -7.29 -6.02
C PRO A 57 14.16 -7.26 -6.76
N ARG A 58 13.62 -8.43 -7.12
CA ARG A 58 12.31 -8.54 -7.81
C ARG A 58 11.18 -7.90 -6.99
N SER A 59 11.21 -8.00 -5.67
CA SER A 59 10.24 -7.39 -4.75
C SER A 59 10.17 -5.86 -4.80
N ARG A 60 11.17 -5.20 -5.39
CA ARG A 60 11.21 -3.74 -5.57
C ARG A 60 10.95 -3.32 -7.01
N THR A 61 10.38 -4.21 -7.83
CA THR A 61 9.94 -3.93 -9.21
C THR A 61 8.62 -3.15 -9.24
N LEU A 62 8.37 -2.34 -10.27
CA LEU A 62 7.12 -1.58 -10.37
C LEU A 62 5.92 -2.52 -10.40
N THR A 63 6.01 -3.55 -11.25
CA THR A 63 4.99 -4.58 -11.42
C THR A 63 4.75 -5.38 -10.13
N ALA A 64 5.80 -5.95 -9.53
CA ALA A 64 5.64 -6.73 -8.30
C ALA A 64 5.13 -5.89 -7.12
N VAL A 65 5.50 -4.60 -7.05
CA VAL A 65 4.97 -3.71 -6.01
C VAL A 65 3.49 -3.42 -6.24
N HIS A 66 3.05 -3.18 -7.49
CA HIS A 66 1.63 -2.97 -7.78
C HIS A 66 0.78 -4.21 -7.55
N GLU A 67 1.24 -5.39 -7.96
CA GLU A 67 0.56 -6.67 -7.67
C GLU A 67 0.40 -6.86 -6.17
N ALA A 68 1.48 -6.66 -5.41
CA ALA A 68 1.42 -6.82 -3.96
C ALA A 68 0.57 -5.74 -3.27
N ILE A 69 0.41 -4.54 -3.85
CA ILE A 69 -0.52 -3.52 -3.32
C ILE A 69 -1.97 -3.97 -3.53
N LEU A 70 -2.28 -4.60 -4.67
CA LEU A 70 -3.62 -5.15 -4.91
C LEU A 70 -3.94 -6.31 -3.96
N GLU A 71 -2.96 -7.12 -3.56
CA GLU A 71 -3.14 -8.17 -2.54
C GLU A 71 -3.35 -7.65 -1.11
N ASP A 72 -2.95 -6.39 -0.84
CA ASP A 72 -3.12 -5.76 0.48
C ASP A 72 -4.52 -5.13 0.65
N VAL A 73 -5.27 -4.94 -0.45
CA VAL A 73 -6.66 -4.42 -0.48
C VAL A 73 -7.65 -5.58 -0.39
#